data_AF-A0A958LSA2-F1
#
_entry.id   AF-A0A958LSA2-F1
#
_cell.length_a   1.000
_cell.length_b   1.000
_cell.length_c   1.000
_cell.angle_alpha   90.00
_cell.angle_beta   90.00
_cell.angle_gamma   90.00
#
_symmetry.space_group_name_H-M   'P 1'
#
loop_
_entity.id
_entity.type
_entity.pdbx_description
1 polymer ?
#
loop_
_entity_poly.entity_id
_entity_poly.type
_entity_poly.pdbx_seq_one_letter_code
_entity_poly.pdbx_strand_id
1 'polypeptide(L)'
;MANRKLTHSKSLWRGVIPAVVGVALLALFPIFQNCAKGVIPHDLVNLSSNIENPQSEEPEVEGFTHIYQNLPLDIAATDDAASALLGPGIQRETNLDYLRVFSSTGYQIIVSDATVGIDPSKSYTISGVFKSSGETPSRLYFGFMPFYGEDRQMHSLEYSRRGTAAKVASIAPMEITATAALAGWQTGAVQAQFRNVGFYLDGDTTHTPDFVYFLWDDMMSTAPEKGGYSAAAGTKISLNGSLSIDWVTTVQQNPDTVVMQHTNGDWHLYPAARDLSVPTTWTVVSGTSTGEVFNPTPTQFPVGIKLAKIVILANFLQDGNSKLLFTNIKLTVK
;
A
#
# COMPACT_ATOMS: atom_id res chain seq x y z
N MET A 1 26.11 -56.96 -47.52
CA MET A 1 25.14 -56.48 -46.49
C MET A 1 24.23 -55.47 -47.16
N ALA A 2 23.01 -55.88 -47.49
CA ALA A 2 22.11 -55.12 -48.36
C ALA A 2 20.97 -54.47 -47.56
N ASN A 3 20.87 -53.15 -47.67
CA ASN A 3 19.76 -52.32 -47.19
C ASN A 3 18.49 -52.59 -48.00
N ARG A 4 17.33 -52.72 -47.33
CA ARG A 4 16.01 -52.70 -47.99
C ARG A 4 15.11 -51.64 -47.36
N LYS A 5 14.73 -50.67 -48.21
CA LYS A 5 13.70 -49.64 -48.02
C LYS A 5 12.31 -50.27 -47.90
N LEU A 6 11.43 -49.65 -47.11
CA LEU A 6 9.99 -49.89 -47.14
C LEU A 6 9.26 -48.57 -47.40
N THR A 7 8.37 -48.63 -48.38
CA THR A 7 7.62 -47.54 -49.03
C THR A 7 6.25 -47.33 -48.41
N HIS A 8 5.76 -46.08 -48.50
CA HIS A 8 4.41 -45.61 -48.20
C HIS A 8 3.28 -46.35 -48.96
N SER A 9 2.08 -46.38 -48.35
CA SER A 9 0.82 -46.29 -49.11
C SER A 9 -0.18 -45.36 -48.39
N LYS A 10 -0.89 -44.57 -49.20
CA LYS A 10 -2.01 -43.70 -48.85
C LYS A 10 -3.31 -44.41 -49.24
N SER A 11 -4.40 -44.25 -48.50
CA SER A 11 -5.75 -44.42 -49.06
C SER A 11 -6.71 -43.36 -48.52
N LEU A 12 -7.26 -42.57 -49.45
CA LEU A 12 -8.41 -41.69 -49.25
C LEU A 12 -9.70 -42.51 -49.11
N TRP A 13 -10.62 -42.06 -48.26
CA TRP A 13 -12.06 -42.18 -48.50
C TRP A 13 -12.78 -40.90 -48.09
N ARG A 14 -13.51 -40.32 -49.04
CA ARG A 14 -14.48 -39.23 -48.86
C ARG A 14 -15.86 -39.85 -48.67
N GLY A 15 -16.67 -39.26 -47.79
CA GLY A 15 -18.11 -39.53 -47.67
C GLY A 15 -18.83 -38.26 -47.20
N VAL A 16 -19.83 -37.83 -47.96
CA VAL A 16 -20.60 -36.59 -47.81
C VAL A 16 -21.90 -36.85 -47.03
N ILE A 17 -22.17 -35.94 -46.09
CA ILE A 17 -23.39 -35.40 -45.42
C ILE A 17 -24.77 -35.98 -45.84
N PRO A 18 -25.74 -36.08 -44.89
CA PRO A 18 -26.85 -35.11 -44.94
C PRO A 18 -27.20 -34.46 -43.58
N ALA A 19 -27.67 -33.21 -43.69
CA ALA A 19 -28.17 -32.38 -42.60
C ALA A 19 -29.58 -32.83 -42.15
N VAL A 20 -29.84 -32.77 -40.83
CA VAL A 20 -31.20 -32.67 -40.27
C VAL A 20 -31.21 -31.62 -39.17
N VAL A 21 -32.22 -30.77 -39.26
CA VAL A 21 -32.59 -29.62 -38.45
C VAL A 21 -33.32 -30.05 -37.16
N GLY A 22 -33.08 -29.35 -36.05
CA GLY A 22 -33.82 -29.47 -34.79
C GLY A 22 -33.10 -28.73 -33.65
N VAL A 23 -33.14 -27.39 -33.61
CA VAL A 23 -34.06 -26.56 -32.80
C VAL A 23 -33.77 -26.56 -31.29
N ALA A 24 -33.44 -25.36 -30.80
CA ALA A 24 -33.60 -24.80 -29.45
C ALA A 24 -32.67 -25.27 -28.33
N LEU A 25 -31.62 -24.48 -28.06
CA LEU A 25 -31.41 -23.82 -26.75
C LEU A 25 -30.26 -22.81 -26.88
N LEU A 26 -30.59 -21.54 -27.15
CA LEU A 26 -29.63 -20.43 -27.07
C LEU A 26 -30.41 -19.17 -26.69
N ALA A 27 -30.56 -18.99 -25.38
CA ALA A 27 -30.98 -17.74 -24.78
C ALA A 27 -29.92 -17.35 -23.75
N LEU A 28 -29.49 -16.08 -23.86
CA LEU A 28 -28.79 -15.27 -22.87
C LEU A 28 -27.26 -15.42 -22.76
N PHE A 29 -26.55 -14.74 -23.67
CA PHE A 29 -25.37 -13.95 -23.32
C PHE A 29 -25.46 -12.60 -24.01
N PRO A 30 -25.56 -11.51 -23.23
CA PRO A 30 -24.47 -10.55 -23.27
C PRO A 30 -24.10 -10.12 -21.85
N ILE A 31 -22.94 -10.56 -21.36
CA ILE A 31 -22.27 -9.91 -20.23
C ILE A 31 -20.82 -9.67 -20.65
N PHE A 32 -20.61 -8.60 -21.40
CA PHE A 32 -19.33 -7.91 -21.51
C PHE A 32 -19.62 -6.41 -21.56
N GLN A 33 -20.08 -5.88 -20.43
CA GLN A 33 -19.97 -4.48 -20.03
C GLN A 33 -20.54 -4.40 -18.60
N ASN A 34 -19.81 -3.73 -17.71
CA ASN A 34 -20.08 -3.53 -16.27
C ASN A 34 -19.62 -4.64 -15.32
N CYS A 35 -18.33 -4.61 -14.96
CA CYS A 35 -17.88 -4.89 -13.59
C CYS A 35 -16.56 -4.15 -13.32
N ALA A 36 -16.59 -2.81 -13.46
CA ALA A 36 -15.67 -1.88 -12.80
C ALA A 36 -16.29 -1.43 -11.45
N LYS A 37 -16.83 -2.38 -10.68
CA LYS A 37 -17.24 -2.16 -9.29
C LYS A 37 -16.43 -3.11 -8.43
N GLY A 38 -15.22 -2.65 -8.10
CA GLY A 38 -14.47 -3.18 -6.99
C GLY A 38 -15.28 -2.95 -5.71
N VAL A 39 -16.03 -3.98 -5.30
CA VAL A 39 -16.45 -4.11 -3.92
C VAL A 39 -15.26 -4.70 -3.19
N ILE A 40 -14.35 -3.82 -2.77
CA ILE A 40 -13.47 -4.11 -1.65
C ILE A 40 -14.40 -4.16 -0.44
N PRO A 41 -14.38 -5.19 0.41
CA PRO A 41 -15.03 -5.12 1.71
C PRO A 41 -14.28 -4.06 2.53
N HIS A 42 -14.70 -2.81 2.40
CA HIS A 42 -14.40 -1.79 3.38
C HIS A 42 -15.34 -2.04 4.55
N ASP A 43 -14.83 -2.63 5.63
CA ASP A 43 -15.33 -2.26 6.95
C ASP A 43 -14.97 -0.78 7.13
N LEU A 44 -15.86 0.09 6.63
CA LEU A 44 -15.81 1.54 6.83
C LEU A 44 -16.11 1.78 8.31
N VAL A 45 -15.07 1.79 9.13
CA VAL A 45 -15.08 2.72 10.26
C VAL A 45 -15.07 4.10 9.62
N ASN A 46 -16.22 4.76 9.67
CA ASN A 46 -16.38 6.15 9.28
C ASN A 46 -15.56 6.99 10.26
N LEU A 47 -14.25 7.12 10.00
CA LEU A 47 -13.40 8.07 10.70
C LEU A 47 -13.84 9.45 10.21
N SER A 48 -14.75 10.08 10.95
CA SER A 48 -15.06 11.48 10.77
C SER A 48 -13.75 12.25 10.92
N SER A 49 -13.19 12.73 9.81
CA SER A 49 -12.23 13.81 9.87
C SER A 49 -12.95 14.98 10.54
N ASN A 50 -12.31 15.58 11.55
CA ASN A 50 -12.83 16.81 12.14
C ASN A 50 -12.62 17.92 11.10
N ILE A 51 -13.61 18.11 10.24
CA ILE A 51 -13.68 19.23 9.31
C ILE A 51 -14.18 20.42 10.11
N GLU A 52 -13.26 21.19 10.66
CA GLU A 52 -13.57 22.52 11.17
C GLU A 52 -13.46 23.52 10.02
N ASN A 53 -14.52 24.28 9.82
CA ASN A 53 -14.54 25.41 8.90
C ASN A 53 -14.20 26.66 9.72
N PRO A 54 -12.95 27.16 9.70
CA PRO A 54 -12.63 28.37 10.43
C PRO A 54 -13.38 29.54 9.80
N GLN A 55 -14.28 30.17 10.57
CA GLN A 55 -14.79 31.47 10.20
C GLN A 55 -13.61 32.46 10.17
N SER A 56 -13.63 33.31 9.16
CA SER A 56 -12.59 34.29 8.85
C SER A 56 -12.43 35.33 9.97
N GLU A 57 -11.42 35.14 10.82
CA GLU A 57 -10.79 36.24 11.55
C GLU A 57 -9.28 36.16 11.30
N GLU A 58 -8.74 37.24 10.74
CA GLU A 58 -7.30 37.44 10.55
C GLU A 58 -6.59 37.58 11.90
N PRO A 59 -5.44 36.93 12.14
CA PRO A 59 -4.62 37.27 13.29
C PRO A 59 -3.66 38.42 12.94
N GLU A 60 -3.82 39.54 13.65
CA GLU A 60 -2.77 40.55 13.80
C GLU A 60 -1.54 39.93 14.49
N VAL A 61 -0.35 40.17 13.92
CA VAL A 61 0.93 39.71 14.46
C VAL A 61 1.60 40.87 15.19
N GLU A 62 1.46 40.92 16.51
CA GLU A 62 2.35 41.69 17.39
C GLU A 62 3.26 40.75 18.20
N GLY A 63 4.52 41.20 18.35
CA GLY A 63 5.69 40.34 18.50
C GLY A 63 5.98 39.75 19.88
N PHE A 64 6.92 38.79 19.88
CA PHE A 64 7.60 38.31 21.08
C PHE A 64 9.09 38.06 20.83
N THR A 65 9.88 38.44 21.83
CA THR A 65 11.34 38.37 21.92
C THR A 65 11.78 37.14 22.74
N HIS A 66 12.94 36.57 22.39
CA HIS A 66 13.60 35.36 22.93
C HIS A 66 13.90 35.31 24.44
N ILE A 67 13.80 34.11 25.06
CA ILE A 67 14.74 33.52 26.06
C ILE A 67 14.74 31.95 25.93
N TYR A 68 15.90 31.32 26.16
CA TYR A 68 16.38 29.96 25.77
C TYR A 68 16.04 28.76 26.69
N GLN A 69 16.00 27.52 26.15
CA GLN A 69 16.93 26.37 26.39
C GLN A 69 16.29 24.97 26.13
N ASN A 70 16.94 24.17 25.25
CA ASN A 70 16.82 22.73 24.96
C ASN A 70 15.53 22.15 24.29
N LEU A 71 15.55 22.11 22.93
CA LEU A 71 14.82 21.31 21.92
C LEU A 71 13.30 21.03 22.11
N PRO A 72 12.46 21.39 21.12
CA PRO A 72 12.28 20.55 19.93
C PRO A 72 12.22 21.33 18.61
N LEU A 73 12.31 20.61 17.47
CA LEU A 73 12.07 21.14 16.13
C LEU A 73 10.68 21.78 16.07
N ASP A 74 10.63 23.09 16.29
CA ASP A 74 9.55 23.95 15.85
C ASP A 74 9.78 24.16 14.35
N ILE A 75 9.14 23.34 13.51
CA ILE A 75 8.95 23.71 12.11
C ILE A 75 7.81 24.74 12.10
N ALA A 76 8.05 25.87 12.77
CA ALA A 76 7.36 27.11 12.47
C ALA A 76 7.67 27.43 11.01
N ALA A 77 6.67 27.90 10.28
CA ALA A 77 6.81 28.30 8.89
C ALA A 77 7.75 29.52 8.78
N THR A 78 9.06 29.30 8.90
CA THR A 78 10.02 30.08 8.15
C THR A 78 9.95 29.58 6.70
N ASP A 79 10.18 30.47 5.74
CA ASP A 79 10.17 30.18 4.29
C ASP A 79 11.01 28.93 3.91
N ASP A 80 11.90 28.46 4.79
CA ASP A 80 12.84 27.36 4.61
C ASP A 80 12.24 25.94 4.72
N ALA A 81 11.25 25.72 5.59
CA ALA A 81 10.64 24.38 5.73
C ALA A 81 9.81 23.98 4.51
N ALA A 82 9.27 24.97 3.82
CA ALA A 82 8.44 24.80 2.64
C ALA A 82 9.28 24.61 1.34
N SER A 83 10.58 24.91 1.37
CA SER A 83 11.53 24.53 0.30
C SER A 83 11.80 23.03 0.26
N ALA A 84 11.68 22.33 1.39
CA ALA A 84 11.93 20.89 1.50
C ALA A 84 10.81 20.01 0.89
N LEU A 85 9.89 20.59 0.12
CA LEU A 85 8.79 19.87 -0.55
C LEU A 85 8.87 19.95 -2.08
N LEU A 86 9.90 20.56 -2.67
CA LEU A 86 9.94 20.89 -4.09
C LEU A 86 10.37 19.70 -4.97
N GLY A 87 9.42 18.78 -5.22
CA GLY A 87 9.50 17.81 -6.32
C GLY A 87 9.11 18.42 -7.69
N PRO A 88 9.43 17.73 -8.81
CA PRO A 88 9.01 18.16 -10.14
C PRO A 88 7.48 18.28 -10.23
N GLY A 89 6.97 19.39 -10.78
CA GLY A 89 5.53 19.62 -10.97
C GLY A 89 4.84 20.48 -9.89
N ILE A 90 5.54 20.82 -8.82
CA ILE A 90 5.05 21.77 -7.81
C ILE A 90 5.45 23.18 -8.19
N GLN A 91 4.49 24.09 -8.20
CA GLN A 91 4.75 25.51 -8.45
C GLN A 91 4.45 26.31 -7.19
N ARG A 92 5.31 27.31 -6.91
CA ARG A 92 4.98 28.37 -5.96
C ARG A 92 4.14 29.39 -6.70
N GLU A 93 2.93 29.62 -6.21
CA GLU A 93 2.04 30.61 -6.79
C GLU A 93 1.58 31.58 -5.70
N THR A 94 1.41 32.84 -6.09
CA THR A 94 0.66 33.80 -5.27
C THR A 94 -0.81 33.63 -5.65
N ASN A 95 -1.65 33.19 -4.69
CA ASN A 95 -3.09 33.12 -4.92
C ASN A 95 -3.70 34.54 -4.92
N LEU A 96 -4.95 34.67 -5.36
CA LEU A 96 -5.74 35.92 -5.36
C LEU A 96 -5.78 36.62 -3.99
N ASP A 97 -5.57 35.87 -2.91
CA ASP A 97 -5.52 36.37 -1.53
C ASP A 97 -4.11 36.84 -1.10
N TYR A 98 -3.16 36.97 -2.03
CA TYR A 98 -1.75 37.33 -1.82
C TYR A 98 -0.95 36.37 -0.89
N LEU A 99 -1.55 35.24 -0.51
CA LEU A 99 -0.86 34.18 0.21
C LEU A 99 0.08 33.42 -0.74
N ARG A 100 1.33 33.21 -0.30
CA ARG A 100 2.23 32.24 -0.94
C ARG A 100 1.68 30.84 -0.68
N VAL A 101 1.33 30.15 -1.76
CA VAL A 101 0.79 28.79 -1.70
C VAL A 101 1.58 27.89 -2.64
N PHE A 102 1.48 26.59 -2.39
CA PHE A 102 1.92 25.57 -3.32
C PHE A 102 0.74 25.13 -4.18
N SER A 103 1.00 24.85 -5.44
CA SER A 103 0.01 24.28 -6.35
C SER A 103 0.52 22.97 -6.97
N SER A 104 -0.43 22.09 -7.27
CA SER A 104 -0.20 20.84 -7.99
C SER A 104 -1.36 20.55 -8.92
N THR A 105 -1.06 20.37 -10.21
CA THR A 105 -2.05 20.04 -11.26
C THR A 105 -1.87 18.60 -11.71
N GLY A 106 -2.99 17.87 -11.86
CA GLY A 106 -2.97 16.44 -12.13
C GLY A 106 -2.37 15.62 -11.00
N TYR A 107 -2.33 14.30 -11.20
CA TYR A 107 -1.81 13.38 -10.20
C TYR A 107 -0.33 13.63 -9.90
N GLN A 108 -0.01 13.88 -8.63
CA GLN A 108 1.36 14.05 -8.14
C GLN A 108 1.55 13.36 -6.79
N ILE A 109 2.76 12.85 -6.56
CA ILE A 109 3.21 12.35 -5.26
C ILE A 109 4.23 13.36 -4.73
N ILE A 110 3.90 14.00 -3.62
CA ILE A 110 4.72 15.02 -2.99
C ILE A 110 5.20 14.45 -1.66
N VAL A 111 6.51 14.39 -1.46
CA VAL A 111 7.14 13.85 -0.26
C VAL A 111 8.07 14.91 0.31
N SER A 112 8.09 15.07 1.64
CA SER A 112 9.05 15.96 2.29
C SER A 112 10.47 15.41 2.22
N ASP A 113 11.45 16.29 2.00
CA ASP A 113 12.87 15.97 2.12
C ASP A 113 13.24 15.66 3.58
N ALA A 114 12.62 16.39 4.52
CA ALA A 114 12.81 16.19 5.95
C ALA A 114 12.24 14.84 6.40
N THR A 115 13.04 14.13 7.21
CA THR A 115 12.64 12.94 7.96
C THR A 115 12.38 13.29 9.41
N VAL A 116 11.45 12.56 10.03
CA VAL A 116 11.10 12.72 11.44
C VAL A 116 11.28 11.39 12.15
N GLY A 117 12.02 11.41 13.26
CA GLY A 117 12.14 10.24 14.14
C GLY A 117 10.80 9.91 14.80
N ILE A 118 10.41 8.64 14.74
CA ILE A 118 9.18 8.12 15.32
C ILE A 118 9.50 7.33 16.58
N ASP A 119 9.00 7.86 17.69
CA ASP A 119 8.86 7.21 18.99
C ASP A 119 7.37 6.82 19.18
N PRO A 120 7.02 5.52 19.16
CA PRO A 120 5.64 5.05 19.27
C PRO A 120 4.91 5.44 20.54
N SER A 121 5.63 5.85 21.60
CA SER A 121 5.02 6.32 22.85
C SER A 121 4.45 7.74 22.74
N LYS A 122 4.78 8.46 21.67
CA LYS A 122 4.33 9.83 21.39
C LYS A 122 3.19 9.87 20.38
N SER A 123 2.45 10.97 20.39
CA SER A 123 1.40 11.27 19.42
C SER A 123 1.91 12.26 18.37
N TYR A 124 1.68 11.93 17.08
CA TYR A 124 2.12 12.73 15.94
C TYR A 124 0.88 13.24 15.20
N THR A 125 0.64 14.55 15.26
CA THR A 125 -0.46 15.19 14.53
C THR A 125 0.08 15.88 13.30
N ILE A 126 -0.35 15.44 12.12
CA ILE A 126 -0.08 16.12 10.85
C ILE A 126 -1.28 16.97 10.46
N SER A 127 -1.03 18.17 9.94
CA SER A 127 -2.08 19.10 9.49
C SER A 127 -1.62 19.94 8.30
N GLY A 128 -2.59 20.49 7.57
CA GLY A 128 -2.36 21.38 6.44
C GLY A 128 -3.64 22.09 6.01
N VAL A 129 -3.51 23.14 5.22
CA VAL A 129 -4.66 23.91 4.68
C VAL A 129 -4.72 23.68 3.18
N PHE A 130 -5.86 23.19 2.70
CA PHE A 130 -6.04 22.74 1.31
C PHE A 130 -7.23 23.41 0.65
N LYS A 131 -7.15 23.61 -0.67
CA LYS A 131 -8.23 24.13 -1.51
C LYS A 131 -8.13 23.52 -2.92
N SER A 132 -9.26 23.09 -3.47
CA SER A 132 -9.37 22.72 -4.88
C SER A 132 -9.60 23.98 -5.72
N SER A 133 -8.87 24.11 -6.83
CA SER A 133 -9.02 25.23 -7.77
C SER A 133 -9.09 24.80 -9.24
N GLY A 134 -9.15 23.49 -9.51
CA GLY A 134 -9.37 22.94 -10.85
C GLY A 134 -10.85 22.87 -11.22
N GLU A 135 -11.13 22.55 -12.47
CA GLU A 135 -12.49 22.27 -12.96
C GLU A 135 -13.07 21.01 -12.29
N THR A 136 -12.20 20.03 -12.01
CA THR A 136 -12.56 18.83 -11.25
C THR A 136 -12.09 18.96 -9.79
N PRO A 137 -12.95 18.64 -8.80
CA PRO A 137 -12.55 18.65 -7.38
C PRO A 137 -11.37 17.71 -7.10
N SER A 138 -10.33 18.22 -6.45
CA SER A 138 -9.15 17.43 -6.08
C SER A 138 -9.46 16.31 -5.09
N ARG A 139 -8.88 15.13 -5.31
CA ARG A 139 -8.83 14.00 -4.35
C ARG A 139 -7.49 14.00 -3.63
N LEU A 140 -7.53 14.07 -2.29
CA LEU A 140 -6.37 14.20 -1.43
C LEU A 140 -6.16 12.93 -0.61
N TYR A 141 -4.90 12.47 -0.60
CA TYR A 141 -4.38 11.63 0.48
C TYR A 141 -3.25 12.38 1.19
N PHE A 142 -3.27 12.38 2.52
CA PHE A 142 -2.33 13.17 3.31
C PHE A 142 -1.93 12.44 4.59
N GLY A 143 -0.63 12.27 4.79
CA GLY A 143 -0.10 11.56 5.95
C GLY A 143 1.41 11.30 5.92
N PHE A 144 1.79 10.07 6.23
CA PHE A 144 3.16 9.64 6.46
C PHE A 144 3.61 8.55 5.48
N MET A 145 4.84 8.66 5.02
CA MET A 145 5.60 7.58 4.37
C MET A 145 6.55 6.98 5.41
N PRO A 146 6.36 5.73 5.86
CA PRO A 146 7.11 5.10 6.94
C PRO A 146 8.42 4.45 6.50
N PHE A 147 9.43 4.44 7.38
CA PHE A 147 10.78 3.93 7.14
C PHE A 147 11.34 3.17 8.37
N TYR A 148 12.14 2.12 8.12
CA TYR A 148 12.87 1.38 9.16
C TYR A 148 14.09 2.13 9.73
N GLY A 149 14.55 3.17 9.05
CA GLY A 149 15.85 3.83 9.28
C GLY A 149 16.61 3.99 7.96
N GLU A 150 17.59 4.90 7.93
CA GLU A 150 18.55 5.07 6.81
C GLU A 150 17.90 5.03 5.40
N ASP A 151 16.78 5.74 5.23
CA ASP A 151 16.02 5.86 3.98
C ASP A 151 15.45 4.54 3.38
N ARG A 152 15.41 3.42 4.13
CA ARG A 152 14.67 2.22 3.72
C ARG A 152 13.17 2.36 4.00
N GLN A 153 12.38 2.63 2.95
CA GLN A 153 10.92 2.66 3.05
C GLN A 153 10.37 1.29 3.48
N MET A 154 9.37 1.30 4.36
CA MET A 154 8.66 0.08 4.75
C MET A 154 7.62 -0.30 3.70
N HIS A 155 7.62 -1.56 3.28
CA HIS A 155 6.57 -2.14 2.46
C HIS A 155 5.51 -2.81 3.34
N SER A 156 4.24 -2.71 2.94
CA SER A 156 3.13 -3.29 3.71
C SER A 156 3.22 -4.79 3.88
N LEU A 157 3.83 -5.49 2.94
CA LEU A 157 4.12 -6.93 3.08
C LEU A 157 5.00 -7.26 4.29
N GLU A 158 5.68 -6.30 4.91
CA GLU A 158 6.52 -6.54 6.08
C GLU A 158 5.75 -6.39 7.41
N TYR A 159 4.65 -5.63 7.43
CA TYR A 159 3.89 -5.32 8.66
C TYR A 159 2.38 -5.62 8.58
N SER A 160 1.87 -6.01 7.41
CA SER A 160 0.49 -6.44 7.23
C SER A 160 0.45 -7.96 7.14
N ARG A 161 -0.28 -8.57 8.06
CA ARG A 161 -0.28 -10.03 8.28
C ARG A 161 -1.65 -10.56 8.66
N ARG A 162 -1.88 -11.82 8.36
CA ARG A 162 -3.15 -12.51 8.62
C ARG A 162 -2.92 -13.94 9.08
N GLY A 163 -3.94 -14.53 9.70
CA GLY A 163 -3.91 -15.92 10.13
C GLY A 163 -3.03 -16.14 11.35
N THR A 164 -2.78 -17.40 11.68
CA THR A 164 -1.90 -17.79 12.78
C THR A 164 -0.49 -18.02 12.29
N ALA A 165 0.49 -17.60 13.07
CA ALA A 165 1.88 -17.99 12.85
C ALA A 165 2.06 -19.51 13.09
N ALA A 166 2.98 -20.14 12.38
CA ALA A 166 3.24 -21.57 12.50
C ALA A 166 4.74 -21.88 12.42
N LYS A 167 5.24 -22.71 13.33
CA LYS A 167 6.65 -23.14 13.34
C LYS A 167 6.93 -24.05 12.13
N VAL A 168 8.06 -23.86 11.49
CA VAL A 168 8.51 -24.68 10.34
C VAL A 168 8.99 -26.04 10.85
N ALA A 169 8.39 -27.12 10.34
CA ALA A 169 8.82 -28.50 10.60
C ALA A 169 9.85 -28.97 9.55
N SER A 170 9.64 -28.61 8.30
CA SER A 170 10.60 -28.85 7.21
C SER A 170 10.39 -27.85 6.07
N ILE A 171 11.44 -27.65 5.28
CA ILE A 171 11.44 -26.71 4.15
C ILE A 171 12.17 -27.32 2.95
N ALA A 172 11.57 -27.10 1.77
CA ALA A 172 12.11 -27.45 0.46
C ALA A 172 11.89 -26.25 -0.49
N PRO A 173 12.55 -26.20 -1.67
CA PRO A 173 12.46 -25.04 -2.55
C PRO A 173 11.02 -24.64 -2.92
N MET A 174 10.10 -25.59 -3.09
CA MET A 174 8.72 -25.34 -3.53
C MET A 174 7.66 -25.65 -2.46
N GLU A 175 8.05 -26.07 -1.26
CA GLU A 175 7.12 -26.50 -0.22
C GLU A 175 7.64 -26.16 1.18
N ILE A 176 6.75 -25.69 2.05
CA ILE A 176 7.00 -25.54 3.49
C ILE A 176 6.02 -26.45 4.23
N THR A 177 6.51 -27.24 5.18
CA THR A 177 5.66 -27.99 6.11
C THR A 177 5.79 -27.37 7.50
N ALA A 178 4.67 -26.95 8.08
CA ALA A 178 4.57 -26.43 9.43
C ALA A 178 4.26 -27.53 10.46
N THR A 179 4.47 -27.24 11.74
CA THR A 179 4.16 -28.16 12.84
C THR A 179 2.68 -28.21 13.22
N ALA A 180 1.90 -27.20 12.81
CA ALA A 180 0.49 -27.04 13.13
C ALA A 180 -0.32 -26.56 11.92
N ALA A 181 -1.65 -26.63 12.02
CA ALA A 181 -2.55 -26.19 10.96
C ALA A 181 -2.50 -24.67 10.74
N LEU A 182 -2.55 -24.24 9.47
CA LEU A 182 -2.44 -22.84 9.05
C LEU A 182 -3.78 -22.09 9.14
N ALA A 183 -4.29 -21.90 10.36
CA ALA A 183 -5.59 -21.30 10.57
C ALA A 183 -5.65 -19.83 10.10
N GLY A 184 -6.72 -19.48 9.36
CA GLY A 184 -6.95 -18.11 8.87
C GLY A 184 -6.07 -17.68 7.70
N TRP A 185 -5.23 -18.58 7.16
CA TRP A 185 -4.47 -18.32 5.95
C TRP A 185 -5.40 -18.27 4.73
N GLN A 186 -5.19 -17.31 3.84
CA GLN A 186 -5.99 -17.16 2.62
C GLN A 186 -5.55 -18.17 1.57
N THR A 187 -6.52 -18.87 0.98
CA THR A 187 -6.32 -19.88 -0.06
C THR A 187 -7.36 -19.74 -1.17
N GLY A 188 -7.13 -20.40 -2.30
CA GLY A 188 -8.06 -20.40 -3.43
C GLY A 188 -8.04 -19.11 -4.25
N ALA A 189 -9.22 -18.69 -4.73
CA ALA A 189 -9.41 -17.54 -5.62
C ALA A 189 -9.35 -16.20 -4.88
N VAL A 190 -8.22 -15.94 -4.21
CA VAL A 190 -7.89 -14.68 -3.54
C VAL A 190 -6.80 -13.97 -4.34
N GLN A 191 -6.80 -12.64 -4.33
CA GLN A 191 -5.77 -11.86 -5.04
C GLN A 191 -4.36 -12.20 -4.56
N ALA A 192 -3.41 -12.24 -5.50
CA ALA A 192 -2.02 -12.60 -5.29
C ALA A 192 -1.33 -11.78 -4.21
N GLN A 193 -1.66 -10.48 -4.09
CA GLN A 193 -1.13 -9.60 -3.04
C GLN A 193 -1.40 -10.09 -1.62
N PHE A 194 -2.38 -10.96 -1.42
CA PHE A 194 -2.69 -11.51 -0.11
C PHE A 194 -1.97 -12.82 0.19
N ARG A 195 -1.16 -13.37 -0.73
CA ARG A 195 -0.56 -14.70 -0.59
C ARG A 195 0.96 -14.62 -0.49
N ASN A 196 1.47 -13.97 0.55
CA ASN A 196 2.92 -13.89 0.82
C ASN A 196 3.27 -14.59 2.12
N VAL A 197 4.53 -15.00 2.28
CA VAL A 197 5.01 -15.71 3.47
C VAL A 197 6.11 -14.91 4.15
N GLY A 198 5.86 -14.40 5.35
CA GLY A 198 6.90 -13.80 6.19
C GLY A 198 7.60 -14.88 7.00
N PHE A 199 8.93 -14.78 7.11
CA PHE A 199 9.78 -15.68 7.88
C PHE A 199 10.38 -14.95 9.08
N TYR A 200 10.29 -15.58 10.24
CA TYR A 200 10.79 -15.11 11.53
C TYR A 200 11.76 -16.16 12.06
N LEU A 201 13.05 -15.99 11.82
CA LEU A 201 14.08 -17.01 12.00
C LEU A 201 14.30 -17.37 13.47
N ASP A 202 14.11 -16.41 14.37
CA ASP A 202 14.19 -16.60 15.82
C ASP A 202 12.88 -17.12 16.46
N GLY A 203 11.81 -17.21 15.66
CA GLY A 203 10.48 -17.62 16.11
C GLY A 203 9.68 -16.53 16.84
N ASP A 204 10.25 -15.33 17.02
CA ASP A 204 9.54 -14.19 17.60
C ASP A 204 8.73 -13.47 16.52
N THR A 205 7.44 -13.27 16.78
CA THR A 205 6.52 -12.59 15.85
C THR A 205 6.08 -11.22 16.37
N THR A 206 6.79 -10.66 17.34
CA THR A 206 6.53 -9.31 17.86
C THR A 206 7.20 -8.21 17.03
N HIS A 207 8.23 -8.54 16.22
CA HIS A 207 8.88 -7.64 15.26
C HIS A 207 8.49 -7.98 13.82
N THR A 208 8.96 -7.22 12.83
CA THR A 208 8.74 -7.51 11.40
C THR A 208 9.58 -8.72 10.94
N PRO A 209 9.17 -9.47 9.89
CA PRO A 209 9.88 -10.67 9.46
C PRO A 209 11.29 -10.33 8.96
N ASP A 210 12.20 -11.29 9.08
CA ASP A 210 13.57 -11.20 8.55
C ASP A 210 13.58 -11.09 7.03
N PHE A 211 12.67 -11.82 6.38
CA PHE A 211 12.39 -11.70 4.96
C PHE A 211 10.96 -12.15 4.64
N VAL A 212 10.46 -11.67 3.50
CA VAL A 212 9.15 -12.04 2.98
C VAL A 212 9.32 -12.70 1.63
N TYR A 213 8.76 -13.89 1.47
CA TYR A 213 8.64 -14.57 0.19
C TYR A 213 7.37 -14.15 -0.53
N PHE A 214 7.53 -13.63 -1.75
CA PHE A 214 6.45 -13.18 -2.59
C PHE A 214 6.88 -13.11 -4.06
N LEU A 215 5.89 -13.07 -4.96
CA LEU A 215 6.10 -12.89 -6.39
C LEU A 215 5.35 -11.62 -6.83
N TRP A 216 6.07 -10.69 -7.47
CA TRP A 216 5.53 -9.39 -7.89
C TRP A 216 4.55 -9.48 -9.07
N ASP A 217 4.54 -10.59 -9.79
CA ASP A 217 3.77 -10.72 -11.02
C ASP A 217 2.27 -10.72 -10.75
N ASP A 218 1.58 -9.72 -11.31
CA ASP A 218 0.12 -9.63 -11.37
C ASP A 218 -0.55 -9.72 -9.98
N MET A 219 -0.16 -8.80 -9.09
CA MET A 219 -0.61 -8.74 -7.69
C MET A 219 -2.15 -8.67 -7.52
N MET A 220 -2.87 -8.22 -8.55
CA MET A 220 -4.33 -8.10 -8.57
C MET A 220 -5.02 -9.36 -9.08
N SER A 221 -4.29 -10.30 -9.67
CA SER A 221 -4.86 -11.56 -10.18
C SER A 221 -5.26 -12.50 -9.07
N THR A 222 -6.36 -13.20 -9.30
CA THR A 222 -6.87 -14.27 -8.42
C THR A 222 -6.43 -15.66 -8.88
N ALA A 223 -5.63 -15.76 -9.95
CA ALA A 223 -5.16 -17.03 -10.48
C ALA A 223 -4.25 -17.73 -9.45
N PRO A 224 -4.40 -19.05 -9.21
CA PRO A 224 -3.71 -19.75 -8.13
C PRO A 224 -2.18 -19.73 -8.24
N GLU A 225 -1.63 -19.65 -9.45
CA GLU A 225 -0.19 -19.60 -9.72
C GLU A 225 0.47 -18.23 -9.47
N LYS A 226 -0.30 -17.21 -9.07
CA LYS A 226 0.21 -15.85 -8.76
C LYS A 226 0.46 -15.65 -7.26
N GLY A 227 1.32 -14.70 -6.88
CA GLY A 227 1.72 -14.48 -5.48
C GLY A 227 2.67 -15.57 -4.96
N GLY A 228 3.07 -15.50 -3.69
CA GLY A 228 4.08 -16.40 -3.11
C GLY A 228 3.65 -17.87 -3.03
N TYR A 229 2.37 -18.18 -2.83
CA TYR A 229 1.89 -19.56 -2.72
C TYR A 229 0.53 -19.78 -3.39
N SER A 230 0.29 -20.99 -3.88
CA SER A 230 -0.98 -21.43 -4.49
C SER A 230 -1.93 -22.06 -3.48
N ALA A 231 -1.39 -22.73 -2.46
CA ALA A 231 -2.17 -23.41 -1.44
C ALA A 231 -1.48 -23.36 -0.07
N ALA A 232 -2.30 -23.26 0.98
CA ALA A 232 -1.90 -23.34 2.38
C ALA A 232 -2.96 -24.16 3.14
N ALA A 233 -2.80 -25.48 3.18
CA ALA A 233 -3.82 -26.41 3.67
C ALA A 233 -3.25 -27.41 4.66
N GLY A 234 -3.94 -27.60 5.79
CA GLY A 234 -3.40 -28.38 6.91
C GLY A 234 -2.09 -27.76 7.36
N THR A 235 -1.02 -28.55 7.29
CA THR A 235 0.35 -28.14 7.64
C THR A 235 1.20 -27.74 6.44
N LYS A 236 0.70 -27.81 5.20
CA LYS A 236 1.51 -27.62 3.99
C LYS A 236 1.23 -26.29 3.31
N ILE A 237 2.30 -25.64 2.86
CA ILE A 237 2.29 -24.45 2.00
C ILE A 237 2.97 -24.82 0.67
N SER A 238 2.23 -24.74 -0.44
CA SER A 238 2.75 -24.99 -1.79
C SER A 238 3.10 -23.66 -2.46
N LEU A 239 4.39 -23.44 -2.71
CA LEU A 239 4.91 -22.19 -3.24
C LEU A 239 4.76 -22.12 -4.76
N ASN A 240 4.55 -20.92 -5.31
CA ASN A 240 4.44 -20.70 -6.75
C ASN A 240 5.79 -20.45 -7.45
N GLY A 241 6.87 -20.43 -6.68
CA GLY A 241 8.24 -20.29 -7.17
C GLY A 241 9.21 -20.93 -6.18
N SER A 242 10.42 -21.19 -6.66
CA SER A 242 11.45 -21.81 -5.82
C SER A 242 12.11 -20.78 -4.91
N LEU A 243 12.16 -21.08 -3.61
CA LEU A 243 13.07 -20.42 -2.69
C LEU A 243 14.51 -20.63 -3.16
N SER A 244 15.37 -19.63 -2.94
CA SER A 244 16.80 -19.78 -3.18
C SER A 244 17.39 -20.83 -2.23
N ILE A 245 18.49 -21.45 -2.65
CA ILE A 245 19.21 -22.41 -1.78
C ILE A 245 19.69 -21.76 -0.48
N ASP A 246 20.04 -20.47 -0.53
CA ASP A 246 20.47 -19.70 0.63
C ASP A 246 19.33 -19.53 1.65
N TRP A 247 18.11 -19.26 1.19
CA TRP A 247 16.94 -19.14 2.07
C TRP A 247 16.57 -20.48 2.69
N VAL A 248 16.57 -21.56 1.91
CA VAL A 248 16.33 -22.92 2.42
C VAL A 248 17.37 -23.27 3.48
N THR A 249 18.66 -23.03 3.21
CA THR A 249 19.76 -23.30 4.14
C THR A 249 19.64 -22.46 5.40
N THR A 250 19.31 -21.16 5.27
CA THR A 250 19.12 -20.25 6.40
C THR A 250 18.01 -20.73 7.32
N VAL A 251 16.84 -21.10 6.79
CA VAL A 251 15.73 -21.63 7.60
C VAL A 251 16.11 -22.94 8.28
N GLN A 252 16.83 -23.84 7.58
CA GLN A 252 17.29 -25.11 8.17
C GLN A 252 18.28 -24.91 9.32
N GLN A 253 19.09 -23.84 9.29
CA GLN A 253 20.02 -23.49 10.36
C GLN A 253 19.32 -22.82 11.56
N ASN A 254 18.08 -22.38 11.40
CA ASN A 254 17.30 -21.68 12.43
C ASN A 254 16.06 -22.54 12.80
N PRO A 255 16.21 -23.56 13.68
CA PRO A 255 15.16 -24.54 13.97
C PRO A 255 13.93 -23.96 14.66
N ASP A 256 14.00 -22.72 15.13
CA ASP A 256 12.87 -21.99 15.73
C ASP A 256 12.09 -21.15 14.72
N THR A 257 12.46 -21.20 13.44
CA THR A 257 11.80 -20.42 12.39
C THR A 257 10.28 -20.59 12.42
N VAL A 258 9.57 -19.47 12.43
CA VAL A 258 8.13 -19.36 12.29
C VAL A 258 7.79 -18.70 10.97
N VAL A 259 6.70 -19.15 10.34
CA VAL A 259 6.12 -18.50 9.16
C VAL A 259 4.75 -17.94 9.47
N MET A 260 4.40 -16.83 8.81
CA MET A 260 3.09 -16.21 8.88
C MET A 260 2.65 -15.71 7.51
N GLN A 261 1.34 -15.65 7.24
CA GLN A 261 0.85 -15.04 6.02
C GLN A 261 1.02 -13.52 6.12
N HIS A 262 1.65 -12.94 5.10
CA HIS A 262 1.78 -11.51 4.93
C HIS A 262 0.99 -11.02 3.71
N THR A 263 0.50 -9.80 3.76
CA THR A 263 -0.32 -9.19 2.70
C THR A 263 0.31 -7.90 2.21
N ASN A 264 0.33 -7.70 0.90
CA ASN A 264 0.70 -6.43 0.31
C ASN A 264 -0.55 -5.55 0.15
N GLY A 265 -0.37 -4.26 0.40
CA GLY A 265 -1.37 -3.21 0.41
C GLY A 265 -0.69 -1.84 0.31
N ASP A 266 -1.29 -0.81 0.89
CA ASP A 266 -0.76 0.56 0.84
C ASP A 266 0.60 0.69 1.53
N TRP A 267 1.50 1.49 0.97
CA TRP A 267 2.84 1.72 1.56
C TRP A 267 2.92 3.03 2.33
N HIS A 268 1.83 3.77 2.40
CA HIS A 268 1.72 5.01 3.17
C HIS A 268 0.60 4.92 4.19
N LEU A 269 0.68 5.77 5.21
CA LEU A 269 -0.32 5.94 6.25
C LEU A 269 -0.99 7.29 6.04
N TYR A 270 -2.33 7.37 6.01
CA TYR A 270 -3.02 8.65 5.80
C TYR A 270 -3.96 9.02 6.95
N PRO A 271 -3.43 9.39 8.12
CA PRO A 271 -4.23 9.83 9.26
C PRO A 271 -5.12 11.02 8.96
N ALA A 272 -4.67 11.95 8.10
CA ALA A 272 -5.34 13.23 7.91
C ALA A 272 -6.38 13.20 6.79
N ALA A 273 -6.09 12.51 5.68
CA ALA A 273 -7.02 12.39 4.57
C ALA A 273 -6.78 11.10 3.80
N ARG A 274 -7.83 10.31 3.56
CA ARG A 274 -7.80 9.16 2.65
C ARG A 274 -8.93 9.32 1.65
N ASP A 275 -8.59 9.62 0.39
CA ASP A 275 -9.56 9.87 -0.67
C ASP A 275 -10.53 11.04 -0.40
N LEU A 276 -10.03 12.09 0.27
CA LEU A 276 -10.84 13.25 0.63
C LEU A 276 -11.09 14.12 -0.61
N SER A 277 -12.35 14.45 -0.88
CA SER A 277 -12.70 15.50 -1.85
C SER A 277 -12.44 16.88 -1.24
N VAL A 278 -11.46 17.61 -1.77
CA VAL A 278 -11.07 18.91 -1.22
C VAL A 278 -12.06 20.00 -1.69
N PRO A 279 -12.63 20.82 -0.79
CA PRO A 279 -13.52 21.91 -1.16
C PRO A 279 -12.84 23.03 -1.96
N THR A 280 -13.62 23.90 -2.60
CA THR A 280 -13.12 25.13 -3.24
C THR A 280 -12.85 26.27 -2.25
N THR A 281 -13.10 26.04 -0.96
CA THR A 281 -12.73 26.92 0.16
C THR A 281 -11.53 26.36 0.89
N TRP A 282 -10.69 27.24 1.45
CA TRP A 282 -9.56 26.83 2.28
C TRP A 282 -10.06 26.04 3.49
N THR A 283 -9.61 24.80 3.61
CA THR A 283 -10.06 23.85 4.63
C THR A 283 -8.86 23.27 5.37
N VAL A 284 -8.91 23.28 6.70
CA VAL A 284 -7.91 22.61 7.53
C VAL A 284 -8.17 21.11 7.47
N VAL A 285 -7.14 20.33 7.17
CA VAL A 285 -7.17 18.87 7.17
C VAL A 285 -6.11 18.39 8.13
N SER A 286 -6.47 17.53 9.08
CA SER A 286 -5.55 17.04 10.11
C SER A 286 -5.87 15.61 10.55
N GLY A 287 -4.86 14.94 11.09
CA GLY A 287 -4.99 13.61 11.65
C GLY A 287 -3.84 13.28 12.59
N THR A 288 -4.07 12.34 13.51
CA THR A 288 -3.09 11.96 14.53
C THR A 288 -2.80 10.46 14.47
N SER A 289 -1.54 10.09 14.60
CA SER A 289 -1.09 8.70 14.74
C SER A 289 -0.27 8.51 16.01
N THR A 290 -0.45 7.37 16.69
CA THR A 290 0.28 7.00 17.92
C THR A 290 0.40 5.49 18.03
N GLY A 291 1.44 5.01 18.71
CA GLY A 291 1.67 3.57 18.89
C GLY A 291 2.04 2.84 17.61
N GLU A 292 2.29 1.54 17.76
CA GLU A 292 2.62 0.63 16.68
C GLU A 292 1.68 -0.58 16.68
N VAL A 293 1.33 -1.07 15.49
CA VAL A 293 0.55 -2.29 15.35
C VAL A 293 0.84 -2.97 14.01
N PHE A 294 0.70 -4.29 13.97
CA PHE A 294 0.57 -5.00 12.70
C PHE A 294 -0.79 -4.68 12.08
N ASN A 295 -0.85 -4.57 10.76
CA ASN A 295 -2.03 -4.07 10.05
C ASN A 295 -2.44 -2.67 10.54
N PRO A 296 -1.58 -1.65 10.36
CA PRO A 296 -1.84 -0.32 10.88
C PRO A 296 -3.15 0.25 10.33
N THR A 297 -3.87 0.93 11.22
CA THR A 297 -4.97 1.83 10.86
C THR A 297 -4.42 3.24 10.68
N PRO A 298 -5.14 4.20 10.07
CA PRO A 298 -4.65 5.57 9.93
C PRO A 298 -4.16 6.21 11.24
N THR A 299 -4.63 5.76 12.40
CA THR A 299 -4.26 6.30 13.73
C THR A 299 -3.08 5.59 14.40
N GLN A 300 -2.46 4.58 13.77
CA GLN A 300 -1.36 3.81 14.35
C GLN A 300 -0.25 3.57 13.33
N PHE A 301 1.00 3.53 13.78
CA PHE A 301 2.12 3.25 12.89
C PHE A 301 2.33 1.75 12.65
N PRO A 302 2.96 1.35 11.54
CA PRO A 302 3.41 -0.02 11.36
C PRO A 302 4.50 -0.39 12.38
N VAL A 303 4.49 -1.64 12.87
CA VAL A 303 5.51 -2.16 13.78
C VAL A 303 6.92 -1.99 13.21
N GLY A 304 7.84 -1.53 14.06
CA GLY A 304 9.24 -1.38 13.71
C GLY A 304 9.59 -0.08 12.98
N ILE A 305 8.63 0.85 12.84
CA ILE A 305 8.90 2.18 12.29
C ILE A 305 9.99 2.88 13.11
N LYS A 306 10.86 3.62 12.42
CA LYS A 306 11.86 4.49 13.07
C LYS A 306 11.83 5.91 12.55
N LEU A 307 11.53 6.09 11.27
CA LEU A 307 11.45 7.39 10.63
C LEU A 307 10.15 7.51 9.81
N ALA A 308 9.68 8.73 9.60
CA ALA A 308 8.62 9.04 8.65
C ALA A 308 8.94 10.31 7.85
N LYS A 309 8.44 10.36 6.62
CA LYS A 309 8.34 11.59 5.81
C LYS A 309 6.88 11.97 5.66
N ILE A 310 6.59 13.26 5.47
CA ILE A 310 5.25 13.71 5.12
C ILE A 310 5.00 13.36 3.65
N VAL A 311 3.81 12.83 3.34
CA VAL A 311 3.38 12.53 1.97
C VAL A 311 2.01 13.15 1.68
N ILE A 312 1.91 13.76 0.51
CA ILE A 312 0.67 14.26 -0.09
C ILE A 312 0.51 13.59 -1.46
N LEU A 313 -0.55 12.82 -1.66
CA LEU A 313 -0.99 12.43 -3.00
C LEU A 313 -1.99 13.48 -3.47
N ALA A 314 -1.51 14.41 -4.29
CA ALA A 314 -2.32 15.47 -4.85
C ALA A 314 -3.06 14.95 -6.08
N ASN A 315 -4.36 15.20 -6.14
CA ASN A 315 -5.24 14.82 -7.24
C ASN A 315 -5.13 13.32 -7.59
N PHE A 316 -5.28 12.44 -6.60
CA PHE A 316 -5.00 11.01 -6.74
C PHE A 316 -5.76 10.36 -7.92
N LEU A 317 -5.01 9.81 -8.89
CA LEU A 317 -5.54 9.22 -10.13
C LEU A 317 -6.40 10.16 -10.99
N GLN A 318 -6.19 11.48 -10.87
CA GLN A 318 -6.89 12.49 -11.67
C GLN A 318 -5.96 13.12 -12.71
N ASP A 319 -6.58 13.70 -13.75
CA ASP A 319 -5.90 14.33 -14.87
C ASP A 319 -5.60 15.82 -14.62
N GLY A 320 -5.06 16.50 -15.65
CA GLY A 320 -4.69 17.90 -15.59
C GLY A 320 -5.83 18.90 -15.34
N ASN A 321 -7.09 18.47 -15.28
CA ASN A 321 -8.22 19.34 -14.94
C ASN A 321 -8.40 19.51 -13.43
N SER A 322 -7.71 18.71 -12.62
CA SER A 322 -7.69 18.83 -11.15
C SER A 322 -6.48 19.65 -10.72
N LYS A 323 -6.70 20.67 -9.89
CA LYS A 323 -5.63 21.52 -9.32
C LYS A 323 -5.84 21.66 -7.82
N LEU A 324 -4.85 21.21 -7.04
CA LEU A 324 -4.81 21.31 -5.59
C LEU A 324 -3.90 22.49 -5.20
N LEU A 325 -4.40 23.35 -4.32
CA LEU A 325 -3.63 24.37 -3.63
C LEU A 325 -3.45 23.95 -2.17
N PHE A 326 -2.26 24.19 -1.61
CA PHE A 326 -1.98 23.88 -0.22
C PHE A 326 -0.96 24.82 0.42
N THR A 327 -1.08 24.96 1.74
CA THR A 327 -0.17 25.77 2.56
C THR A 327 -0.20 25.30 4.02
N ASN A 328 0.67 25.86 4.86
CA ASN A 328 0.71 25.62 6.30
C ASN A 328 0.77 24.12 6.69
N ILE A 329 1.59 23.34 5.97
CA ILE A 329 1.85 21.94 6.32
C ILE A 329 2.65 21.90 7.62
N LYS A 330 2.11 21.22 8.63
CA LYS A 330 2.68 21.16 9.98
C LYS A 330 2.67 19.74 10.53
N LEU A 331 3.69 19.43 11.31
CA LEU A 331 3.75 18.26 12.17
C LEU A 331 3.93 18.71 13.62
N THR A 332 3.11 18.20 14.52
CA THR A 332 3.22 18.43 15.96
C THR A 332 3.43 17.10 16.66
N VAL A 333 4.34 17.07 17.65
CA VAL A 333 4.65 15.88 18.45
C VAL A 333 4.32 16.17 19.91
N LYS A 334 3.58 15.27 20.56
CA LYS A 334 3.20 15.35 21.98
C LYS A 334 3.60 14.07 22.69
#